data_AF-A0A843ALT0-F1
#
_entry.id   AF-A0A843ALT0-F1
#
_cell.length_a   1.000
_cell.length_b   1.000
_cell.length_c   1.000
_cell.angle_alpha   90.00
_cell.angle_beta   90.00
_cell.angle_gamma   90.00
#
_symmetry.space_group_name_H-M   'P 1'
#
loop_
_entity.id
_entity.type
_entity.pdbx_description
1 polymer ?
#
loop_
_entity_poly.entity_id
_entity_poly.type
_entity_poly.pdbx_seq_one_letter_code
_entity_poly.pdbx_strand_id
1 'polypeptide(L)'
;MDWMPLLKVTIALVALALAARADWRTREASDAYWIIIGGAGMVFLAAQVIMDGENLLYLAILLPIAIFFADIFWERKGMFEDGINIVPLALYIVGFAILGWMVYQFNAELYFWKLMVIPILFLIFILLYQFDVIKGGADAKALIALSIMFPTYPVIGPLPLIAIPFDTAQFVLPFPLLVLFNAAILTLAVPVAMFALNISRRQFRFPAMLFGYVMPVSEAKKRYVWPMERIENGERRFSLFPGPSEDSNADFDKLAEAGAQEVWVTPKVPFLIPITASLVFSVVVGNLLFLFLS
;
A
#
# COMPACT_ATOMS: atom_id res chain seq x y z
N MET A 1 23.13 -18.87 -7.71
CA MET A 1 22.46 -17.68 -7.15
C MET A 1 21.20 -17.48 -7.97
N ASP A 2 20.04 -17.72 -7.37
CA ASP A 2 18.78 -17.34 -8.01
C ASP A 2 18.74 -15.81 -8.11
N TRP A 3 18.94 -15.30 -9.31
CA TRP A 3 18.90 -13.88 -9.64
C TRP A 3 17.47 -13.33 -9.65
N MET A 4 16.48 -14.24 -9.72
CA MET A 4 15.07 -13.92 -9.83
C MET A 4 14.55 -13.08 -8.65
N PRO A 5 14.75 -13.46 -7.37
CA PRO A 5 14.23 -12.68 -6.24
C PRO A 5 14.89 -11.29 -6.16
N LEU A 6 16.19 -11.21 -6.47
CA LEU A 6 16.92 -9.93 -6.50
C LEU A 6 16.34 -9.00 -7.58
N LEU A 7 16.06 -9.52 -8.78
CA LEU A 7 15.48 -8.73 -9.86
C LEU A 7 14.06 -8.26 -9.53
N LYS A 8 13.21 -9.15 -8.98
CA LYS A 8 11.87 -8.81 -8.49
C LYS A 8 11.92 -7.66 -7.47
N VAL A 9 12.78 -7.77 -6.46
CA VAL A 9 12.97 -6.73 -5.43
C VAL A 9 13.47 -5.42 -6.04
N THR A 10 14.41 -5.48 -6.97
CA THR A 10 14.97 -4.28 -7.62
C THR A 10 13.91 -3.52 -8.41
N ILE A 11 13.13 -4.22 -9.24
CA ILE A 11 12.05 -3.61 -10.04
C ILE A 11 11.00 -2.98 -9.12
N ALA A 12 10.53 -3.74 -8.13
CA ALA A 12 9.52 -3.25 -7.19
C ALA A 12 10.02 -2.03 -6.39
N LEU A 13 11.27 -2.06 -5.91
CA LEU A 13 11.86 -0.97 -5.14
C LEU A 13 12.01 0.30 -5.97
N VAL A 14 12.49 0.19 -7.21
CA VAL A 14 12.65 1.35 -8.10
C VAL A 14 11.29 1.98 -8.40
N ALA A 15 10.29 1.17 -8.76
CA ALA A 15 8.95 1.67 -9.05
C ALA A 15 8.29 2.32 -7.81
N LEU A 16 8.38 1.68 -6.64
CA LEU A 16 7.84 2.24 -5.39
C LEU A 16 8.57 3.50 -4.94
N ALA A 17 9.90 3.57 -5.06
CA ALA A 17 10.66 4.77 -4.71
C ALA A 17 10.31 5.96 -5.62
N LEU A 18 10.11 5.71 -6.93
CA LEU A 18 9.65 6.73 -7.86
C LEU A 18 8.21 7.18 -7.54
N ALA A 19 7.32 6.24 -7.24
CA ALA A 19 5.95 6.53 -6.83
C ALA A 19 5.88 7.32 -5.52
N ALA A 20 6.63 6.92 -4.49
CA ALA A 20 6.71 7.60 -3.21
C ALA A 20 7.30 9.01 -3.35
N ARG A 21 8.29 9.20 -4.22
CA ARG A 21 8.84 10.51 -4.54
C ARG A 21 7.83 11.40 -5.28
N ALA A 22 7.09 10.83 -6.23
CA ALA A 22 6.03 11.55 -6.94
C ALA A 22 4.94 11.98 -5.95
N ASP A 23 4.40 11.05 -5.15
CA ASP A 23 3.35 11.33 -4.17
C ASP A 23 3.78 12.36 -3.11
N TRP A 24 5.04 12.32 -2.66
CA TRP A 24 5.58 13.34 -1.76
C TRP A 24 5.59 14.75 -2.37
N ARG A 25 5.88 14.86 -3.68
CA ARG A 25 6.03 16.16 -4.37
C ARG A 25 4.71 16.70 -4.91
N THR A 26 3.86 15.85 -5.48
CA THR A 26 2.68 16.25 -6.24
C THR A 26 1.38 15.72 -5.67
N ARG A 27 1.42 14.84 -4.64
CA ARG A 27 0.23 14.16 -4.07
C ARG A 27 -0.54 13.29 -5.05
N GLU A 28 0.15 12.88 -6.10
CA GLU A 28 -0.39 12.01 -7.14
C GLU A 28 0.70 10.99 -7.50
N ALA A 29 0.30 9.72 -7.56
CA ALA A 29 1.12 8.63 -8.07
C ALA A 29 0.47 8.07 -9.33
N SER A 30 1.22 8.04 -10.44
CA SER A 30 0.74 7.50 -11.70
C SER A 30 0.50 5.99 -11.61
N ASP A 31 -0.60 5.53 -12.22
CA ASP A 31 -0.93 4.11 -12.32
C ASP A 31 0.12 3.28 -13.09
N ALA A 32 0.97 3.94 -13.88
CA ALA A 32 2.06 3.29 -14.61
C ALA A 32 3.01 2.50 -13.71
N TYR A 33 3.28 2.98 -12.48
CA TYR A 33 4.16 2.27 -11.54
C TYR A 33 3.59 0.90 -11.16
N TRP A 34 2.28 0.84 -10.93
CA TRP A 34 1.59 -0.38 -10.52
C TRP A 34 1.48 -1.35 -11.70
N ILE A 35 1.19 -0.85 -12.90
CA ILE A 35 1.14 -1.64 -14.14
C ILE A 35 2.51 -2.27 -14.44
N ILE A 36 3.62 -1.54 -14.23
CA ILE A 36 4.97 -2.08 -14.41
C ILE A 36 5.23 -3.23 -13.42
N ILE A 37 4.94 -3.03 -12.13
CA ILE A 37 5.14 -4.06 -11.10
C ILE A 37 4.25 -5.29 -11.40
N GLY A 38 2.96 -5.09 -11.65
CA GLY A 38 2.03 -6.19 -11.90
C GLY A 38 2.32 -6.92 -13.20
N GLY A 39 2.64 -6.20 -14.28
CA GLY A 39 3.05 -6.77 -15.56
C GLY A 39 4.31 -7.61 -15.45
N ALA A 40 5.37 -7.06 -14.84
CA ALA A 40 6.60 -7.82 -14.57
C ALA A 40 6.34 -9.01 -13.64
N GLY A 41 5.50 -8.85 -12.63
CA GLY A 41 5.08 -9.93 -11.72
C GLY A 41 4.44 -11.10 -12.46
N MET A 42 3.52 -10.82 -13.41
CA MET A 42 2.89 -11.87 -14.24
C MET A 42 3.92 -12.61 -15.11
N VAL A 43 4.87 -11.88 -15.72
CA VAL A 43 5.95 -12.50 -16.51
C VAL A 43 6.82 -13.39 -15.63
N PHE A 44 7.17 -12.95 -14.42
CA PHE A 44 7.94 -13.77 -13.50
C PHE A 44 7.16 -14.97 -12.98
N LEU A 45 5.86 -14.83 -12.74
CA LEU A 45 5.00 -15.94 -12.34
C LEU A 45 4.97 -17.02 -13.45
N ALA A 46 4.80 -16.60 -14.70
CA ALA A 46 4.83 -17.50 -15.85
C ALA A 46 6.19 -18.21 -15.98
N ALA A 47 7.29 -17.43 -15.88
CA ALA A 47 8.64 -17.98 -15.93
C ALA A 47 8.89 -18.98 -14.79
N GLN A 48 8.41 -18.67 -13.59
CA GLN A 48 8.56 -19.52 -12.42
C GLN A 48 7.85 -20.87 -12.60
N VAL A 49 6.59 -20.89 -13.05
CA VAL A 49 5.87 -22.15 -13.34
C VAL A 49 6.63 -23.03 -14.35
N ILE A 50 7.18 -22.42 -15.40
CA ILE A 50 7.93 -23.14 -16.45
C ILE A 50 9.28 -23.63 -15.92
N MET A 51 10.00 -22.81 -15.18
CA MET A 51 11.33 -23.13 -14.65
C MET A 51 11.29 -24.16 -13.53
N ASP A 52 10.24 -24.14 -12.71
CA ASP A 52 10.01 -25.11 -11.64
C ASP A 52 9.63 -26.50 -12.20
N GLY A 53 9.34 -26.60 -13.51
CA GLY A 53 8.96 -27.85 -14.18
C GLY A 53 7.56 -28.35 -13.80
N GLU A 54 6.73 -27.43 -13.29
CA GLU A 54 5.39 -27.71 -12.77
C GLU A 54 4.37 -27.87 -13.91
N ASN A 55 3.17 -28.31 -13.55
CA ASN A 55 2.09 -28.47 -14.52
C ASN A 55 1.76 -27.15 -15.23
N LEU A 56 1.91 -27.11 -16.56
CA LEU A 56 1.64 -25.92 -17.37
C LEU A 56 0.19 -25.41 -17.25
N LEU A 57 -0.75 -26.24 -16.79
CA LEU A 57 -2.11 -25.82 -16.48
C LEU A 57 -2.16 -24.75 -15.36
N TYR A 58 -1.13 -24.64 -14.53
CA TYR A 58 -1.04 -23.55 -13.54
C TYR A 58 -0.93 -22.17 -14.18
N LEU A 59 -0.44 -22.06 -15.43
CA LEU A 59 -0.41 -20.79 -16.17
C LEU A 59 -1.83 -20.23 -16.41
N ALA A 60 -2.86 -21.06 -16.32
CA ALA A 60 -4.25 -20.61 -16.42
C ALA A 60 -4.61 -19.56 -15.35
N ILE A 61 -3.91 -19.51 -14.20
CA ILE A 61 -4.15 -18.51 -13.14
C ILE A 61 -3.78 -17.09 -13.58
N LEU A 62 -2.91 -16.93 -14.58
CA LEU A 62 -2.53 -15.62 -15.09
C LEU A 62 -3.73 -14.88 -15.70
N LEU A 63 -4.68 -15.60 -16.28
CA LEU A 63 -5.85 -14.99 -16.90
C LEU A 63 -6.78 -14.31 -15.88
N PRO A 64 -7.28 -14.97 -14.81
CA PRO A 64 -8.05 -14.28 -13.78
C PRO A 64 -7.24 -13.18 -13.09
N ILE A 65 -5.94 -13.38 -12.83
CA ILE A 65 -5.09 -12.32 -12.27
C ILE A 65 -5.05 -11.11 -13.19
N ALA A 66 -4.82 -11.28 -14.49
CA ALA A 66 -4.77 -10.20 -15.46
C ALA A 66 -6.13 -9.49 -15.59
N ILE A 67 -7.24 -10.24 -15.60
CA ILE A 67 -8.60 -9.69 -15.66
C ILE A 67 -8.86 -8.81 -14.44
N PHE A 68 -8.68 -9.35 -13.23
CA PHE A 68 -8.96 -8.62 -12.00
C PHE A 68 -8.01 -7.43 -11.84
N PHE A 69 -6.74 -7.58 -12.21
CA PHE A 69 -5.76 -6.52 -12.13
C PHE A 69 -6.06 -5.38 -13.11
N ALA A 70 -6.43 -5.70 -14.36
CA ALA A 70 -6.78 -4.69 -15.36
C ALA A 70 -8.05 -3.92 -14.99
N ASP A 71 -9.02 -4.57 -14.35
CA ASP A 71 -10.26 -3.91 -13.94
C ASP A 71 -10.03 -2.81 -12.89
N ILE A 72 -9.03 -2.95 -12.02
CA ILE A 72 -8.66 -1.95 -11.02
C ILE A 72 -8.24 -0.61 -11.64
N PHE A 73 -7.66 -0.63 -12.84
CA PHE A 73 -7.22 0.57 -13.57
C PHE A 73 -8.25 1.07 -14.56
N TRP A 74 -9.32 0.31 -14.76
CA TRP A 74 -10.32 0.70 -15.74
C TRP A 74 -11.28 1.70 -15.11
N GLU A 75 -11.03 2.98 -15.38
CA GLU A 75 -11.96 4.06 -15.05
C GLU A 75 -13.21 3.95 -15.92
N ARG A 76 -14.19 3.18 -15.46
CA ARG A 76 -15.53 3.10 -16.05
C ARG A 76 -16.57 3.13 -14.94
N LYS A 77 -17.75 3.66 -15.27
CA LYS A 77 -18.90 3.74 -14.36
C LYS A 77 -19.19 2.35 -13.78
N GLY A 78 -19.51 2.31 -12.48
CA GLY A 78 -19.71 1.07 -11.73
C GLY A 78 -20.72 0.13 -12.39
N MET A 79 -20.61 -1.17 -12.10
CA MET A 79 -21.42 -2.24 -12.71
C MET A 79 -22.94 -2.00 -12.67
N PHE A 80 -23.41 -1.12 -11.77
CA PHE A 80 -24.81 -0.81 -11.52
C PHE A 80 -25.16 0.67 -11.62
N GLU A 81 -24.22 1.56 -12.01
CA GLU A 81 -24.46 3.02 -11.99
C GLU A 81 -25.36 3.48 -13.16
N ASP A 82 -25.24 2.87 -14.34
CA ASP A 82 -26.07 3.14 -15.53
C ASP A 82 -26.66 1.83 -16.12
N GLY A 83 -27.06 0.89 -15.25
CA GLY A 83 -27.50 -0.46 -15.63
C GLY A 83 -26.38 -1.51 -15.60
N ILE A 84 -26.73 -2.78 -15.85
CA ILE A 84 -25.77 -3.90 -15.77
C ILE A 84 -24.76 -3.81 -16.91
N ASN A 85 -23.52 -3.49 -16.59
CA ASN A 85 -22.42 -3.54 -17.55
C ASN A 85 -22.02 -5.00 -17.80
N ILE A 86 -22.42 -5.55 -18.96
CA ILE A 86 -22.26 -6.97 -19.30
C ILE A 86 -20.78 -7.35 -19.43
N VAL A 87 -19.93 -6.44 -19.90
CA VAL A 87 -18.52 -6.77 -20.19
C VAL A 87 -17.71 -7.07 -18.92
N PRO A 88 -17.66 -6.19 -17.89
CA PRO A 88 -17.01 -6.51 -16.62
C PRO A 88 -17.61 -7.74 -15.97
N LEU A 89 -18.95 -7.87 -15.96
CA LEU A 89 -19.62 -9.03 -15.38
C LEU A 89 -19.19 -10.34 -16.05
N ALA A 90 -19.14 -10.38 -17.38
CA ALA A 90 -18.67 -11.53 -18.13
C ALA A 90 -17.20 -11.86 -17.82
N LEU A 91 -16.33 -10.85 -17.73
CA LEU A 91 -14.92 -11.03 -17.37
C LEU A 91 -14.76 -11.59 -15.94
N TYR A 92 -15.54 -11.09 -14.98
CA TYR A 92 -15.57 -11.65 -13.61
C TYR A 92 -16.06 -13.09 -13.60
N ILE A 93 -17.16 -13.40 -14.30
CA ILE A 93 -17.68 -14.77 -14.42
C ILE A 93 -16.61 -15.70 -15.01
N VAL A 94 -15.93 -15.29 -16.08
CA VAL A 94 -14.84 -16.07 -16.68
C VAL A 94 -13.69 -16.25 -15.69
N GLY A 95 -13.25 -15.19 -15.03
CA GLY A 95 -12.17 -15.26 -14.04
C GLY A 95 -12.50 -16.20 -12.89
N PHE A 96 -13.68 -16.09 -12.29
CA PHE A 96 -14.14 -16.97 -11.22
C PHE A 96 -14.39 -18.41 -11.69
N ALA A 97 -14.89 -18.62 -12.91
CA ALA A 97 -15.06 -19.95 -13.47
C ALA A 97 -13.72 -20.68 -13.64
N ILE A 98 -12.69 -19.97 -14.12
CA ILE A 98 -11.32 -20.51 -14.24
C ILE A 98 -10.78 -20.84 -12.85
N LEU A 99 -10.88 -19.92 -11.88
CA LEU A 99 -10.43 -20.18 -10.51
C LEU A 99 -11.16 -21.38 -9.89
N GLY A 100 -12.49 -21.48 -10.05
CA GLY A 100 -13.28 -22.59 -9.55
C GLY A 100 -12.89 -23.93 -10.19
N TRP A 101 -12.64 -23.94 -11.50
CA TRP A 101 -12.11 -25.11 -12.20
C TRP A 101 -10.72 -25.49 -11.69
N MET A 102 -9.81 -24.53 -11.50
CA MET A 102 -8.47 -24.81 -10.97
C MET A 102 -8.53 -25.35 -9.53
N VAL A 103 -9.40 -24.82 -8.66
CA VAL A 103 -9.60 -25.36 -7.31
C VAL A 103 -10.08 -26.81 -7.39
N TYR A 104 -11.06 -27.11 -8.25
CA TYR A 104 -11.55 -28.48 -8.42
C TYR A 104 -10.43 -29.45 -8.84
N GLN A 105 -9.54 -29.02 -9.75
CA GLN A 105 -8.46 -29.86 -10.26
C GLN A 105 -7.26 -29.99 -9.30
N PHE A 106 -6.88 -28.92 -8.59
CA PHE A 106 -5.58 -28.80 -7.92
C PHE A 106 -5.67 -28.52 -6.41
N ASN A 107 -6.84 -28.67 -5.77
CA ASN A 107 -7.01 -28.37 -4.33
C ASN A 107 -6.06 -29.13 -3.38
N ALA A 108 -5.55 -30.30 -3.78
CA ALA A 108 -4.61 -31.08 -2.97
C ALA A 108 -3.17 -30.55 -3.07
N GLU A 109 -2.86 -29.71 -4.06
CA GLU A 109 -1.50 -29.33 -4.41
C GLU A 109 -1.07 -28.04 -3.70
N LEU A 110 0.02 -28.11 -2.93
CA LEU A 110 0.54 -26.94 -2.22
C LEU A 110 0.97 -25.82 -3.16
N TYR A 111 1.52 -26.17 -4.33
CA TYR A 111 1.95 -25.20 -5.33
C TYR A 111 0.79 -24.35 -5.83
N PHE A 112 -0.38 -24.95 -6.07
CA PHE A 112 -1.59 -24.23 -6.44
C PHE A 112 -1.99 -23.21 -5.38
N TRP A 113 -1.91 -23.57 -4.09
CA TRP A 113 -2.22 -22.64 -3.00
C TRP A 113 -1.22 -21.47 -2.92
N LYS A 114 0.06 -21.67 -3.26
CA LYS A 114 1.03 -20.58 -3.40
C LYS A 114 0.60 -19.55 -4.46
N LEU A 115 0.01 -20.01 -5.56
CA LEU A 115 -0.51 -19.15 -6.62
C LEU A 115 -1.84 -18.50 -6.23
N MET A 116 -2.74 -19.24 -5.56
CA MET A 116 -4.04 -18.74 -5.08
C MET A 116 -3.93 -17.62 -4.04
N VAL A 117 -2.78 -17.48 -3.38
CA VAL A 117 -2.51 -16.32 -2.51
C VAL A 117 -2.72 -15.00 -3.25
N ILE A 118 -2.41 -14.92 -4.55
CA ILE A 118 -2.54 -13.69 -5.34
C ILE A 118 -4.00 -13.18 -5.38
N PRO A 119 -4.99 -13.94 -5.92
CA PRO A 119 -6.38 -13.50 -5.94
C PRO A 119 -6.98 -13.36 -4.52
N ILE A 120 -6.52 -14.15 -3.54
CA ILE A 120 -6.95 -13.98 -2.15
C ILE A 120 -6.48 -12.63 -1.60
N LEU A 121 -5.23 -12.24 -1.86
CA LEU A 121 -4.70 -10.94 -1.43
C LEU A 121 -5.36 -9.78 -2.18
N PHE A 122 -5.75 -9.95 -3.44
CA PHE A 122 -6.54 -8.93 -4.14
C PHE A 122 -7.84 -8.65 -3.39
N LEU A 123 -8.58 -9.71 -3.05
CA LEU A 123 -9.81 -9.59 -2.26
C LEU A 123 -9.54 -8.91 -0.92
N ILE A 124 -8.50 -9.34 -0.20
CA ILE A 124 -8.14 -8.74 1.10
C ILE A 124 -7.84 -7.24 0.95
N PHE A 125 -7.01 -6.83 -0.01
CA PHE A 125 -6.67 -5.41 -0.17
C PHE A 125 -7.84 -4.57 -0.67
N ILE A 126 -8.72 -5.12 -1.51
CA ILE A 126 -9.97 -4.46 -1.91
C ILE A 126 -10.88 -4.28 -0.69
N LEU A 127 -11.02 -5.29 0.17
CA LEU A 127 -11.82 -5.18 1.40
C LEU A 127 -11.19 -4.16 2.36
N LEU A 128 -9.88 -4.18 2.56
CA LEU A 128 -9.18 -3.21 3.41
C LEU A 128 -9.33 -1.78 2.91
N TYR A 129 -9.37 -1.58 1.59
CA TYR A 129 -9.69 -0.29 0.98
C TYR A 129 -11.17 0.10 1.22
N GLN A 130 -12.11 -0.83 0.98
CA GLN A 130 -13.54 -0.59 1.14
C GLN A 130 -13.97 -0.29 2.59
N PHE A 131 -13.25 -0.85 3.57
CA PHE A 131 -13.47 -0.61 5.01
C PHE A 131 -12.60 0.53 5.57
N ASP A 132 -12.01 1.38 4.72
CA ASP A 132 -11.20 2.54 5.09
C ASP A 132 -9.97 2.23 5.97
N VAL A 133 -9.53 0.97 6.01
CA VAL A 133 -8.27 0.58 6.66
C VAL A 133 -7.09 1.10 5.83
N ILE A 134 -7.18 0.96 4.52
CA ILE A 134 -6.27 1.58 3.55
C ILE A 134 -7.01 2.76 2.91
N LYS A 135 -6.64 3.98 3.28
CA LYS A 135 -7.34 5.19 2.82
C LYS A 135 -6.99 5.61 1.39
N GLY A 136 -5.79 5.25 0.92
CA GLY A 136 -5.28 5.66 -0.39
C GLY A 136 -5.52 4.60 -1.46
N GLY A 137 -6.19 4.98 -2.55
CA GLY A 137 -6.33 4.09 -3.72
C GLY A 137 -4.98 3.69 -4.32
N ALA A 138 -4.00 4.61 -4.33
CA ALA A 138 -2.64 4.33 -4.77
C ALA A 138 -1.94 3.28 -3.88
N ASP A 139 -2.16 3.33 -2.56
CA ASP A 139 -1.59 2.36 -1.62
C ASP A 139 -2.16 0.95 -1.84
N ALA A 140 -3.49 0.85 -2.04
CA ALA A 140 -4.15 -0.41 -2.36
C ALA A 140 -3.66 -0.99 -3.70
N LYS A 141 -3.58 -0.17 -4.75
CA LYS A 141 -3.04 -0.57 -6.06
C LYS A 141 -1.60 -1.06 -5.95
N ALA A 142 -0.76 -0.39 -5.16
CA ALA A 142 0.62 -0.78 -4.93
C ALA A 142 0.71 -2.17 -4.27
N LEU A 143 -0.06 -2.41 -3.22
CA LEU A 143 -0.07 -3.69 -2.48
C LEU A 143 -0.61 -4.84 -3.34
N ILE A 144 -1.64 -4.59 -4.15
CA ILE A 144 -2.16 -5.55 -5.13
C ILE A 144 -1.09 -5.90 -6.17
N ALA A 145 -0.38 -4.91 -6.72
CA ALA A 145 0.70 -5.17 -7.66
C ALA A 145 1.84 -5.98 -7.00
N LEU A 146 2.17 -5.69 -5.74
CA LEU A 146 3.13 -6.47 -4.96
C LEU A 146 2.68 -7.92 -4.75
N SER A 147 1.38 -8.20 -4.64
CA SER A 147 0.88 -9.58 -4.57
C SER A 147 1.19 -10.41 -5.80
N ILE A 148 1.16 -9.80 -6.98
CA ILE A 148 1.55 -10.48 -8.21
C ILE A 148 3.07 -10.71 -8.24
N MET A 149 3.84 -9.70 -7.83
CA MET A 149 5.31 -9.77 -7.85
C MET A 149 5.87 -10.77 -6.83
N PHE A 150 5.26 -10.83 -5.64
CA PHE A 150 5.72 -11.61 -4.49
C PHE A 150 4.60 -12.46 -3.88
N PRO A 151 4.12 -13.51 -4.58
CA PRO A 151 3.19 -14.47 -4.00
C PRO A 151 3.82 -15.24 -2.82
N THR A 152 5.14 -15.45 -2.88
CA THR A 152 5.95 -16.09 -1.85
C THR A 152 7.03 -15.13 -1.36
N TYR A 153 7.62 -15.47 -0.22
CA TYR A 153 8.70 -14.67 0.34
C TYR A 153 9.93 -14.62 -0.59
N PRO A 154 10.49 -13.45 -0.90
CA PRO A 154 11.72 -13.36 -1.68
C PRO A 154 12.92 -13.72 -0.78
N VAL A 155 13.60 -14.83 -1.11
CA VAL A 155 14.83 -15.25 -0.43
C VAL A 155 16.03 -14.86 -1.29
N ILE A 156 16.96 -14.05 -0.74
CA ILE A 156 18.15 -13.56 -1.45
C ILE A 156 19.39 -13.92 -0.64
N GLY A 157 20.00 -15.07 -0.97
CA GLY A 157 21.15 -15.58 -0.25
C GLY A 157 20.83 -15.78 1.25
N PRO A 158 21.52 -15.10 2.19
CA PRO A 158 21.25 -15.23 3.62
C PRO A 158 20.03 -14.41 4.10
N LEU A 159 19.36 -13.66 3.22
CA LEU A 159 18.21 -12.82 3.57
C LEU A 159 16.88 -13.54 3.28
N PRO A 160 15.85 -13.37 4.13
CA PRO A 160 15.79 -12.49 5.31
C PRO A 160 16.62 -12.98 6.52
N LEU A 161 17.05 -12.04 7.38
CA LEU A 161 17.80 -12.31 8.61
C LEU A 161 17.03 -13.23 9.59
N ILE A 162 15.72 -13.05 9.67
CA ILE A 162 14.82 -13.95 10.39
C ILE A 162 14.37 -15.03 9.41
N ALA A 163 14.85 -16.25 9.61
CA ALA A 163 14.54 -17.38 8.77
C ALA A 163 13.05 -17.70 8.78
N ILE A 164 12.56 -18.18 7.65
CA ILE A 164 11.20 -18.71 7.51
C ILE A 164 11.21 -20.10 8.19
N PRO A 165 10.42 -20.32 9.27
CA PRO A 165 10.54 -21.52 10.09
C PRO A 165 10.10 -22.79 9.34
N PHE A 166 9.07 -22.67 8.49
CA PHE A 166 8.59 -23.75 7.62
C PHE A 166 7.81 -23.17 6.43
N ASP A 167 7.74 -23.93 5.34
CA ASP A 167 7.16 -23.49 4.05
C ASP A 167 5.70 -23.04 4.12
N THR A 168 4.92 -23.48 5.10
CA THR A 168 3.52 -23.04 5.25
C THR A 168 3.37 -21.78 6.10
N ALA A 169 4.42 -21.33 6.81
CA ALA A 169 4.38 -20.12 7.64
C ALA A 169 4.14 -18.85 6.80
N GLN A 170 4.59 -18.85 5.54
CA GLN A 170 4.38 -17.77 4.58
C GLN A 170 2.90 -17.57 4.19
N PHE A 171 2.00 -18.53 4.46
CA PHE A 171 0.56 -18.33 4.25
C PHE A 171 -0.12 -17.56 5.39
N VAL A 172 0.45 -17.58 6.60
CA VAL A 172 -0.11 -16.87 7.76
C VAL A 172 -0.03 -15.37 7.54
N LEU A 173 1.12 -14.89 7.08
CA LEU A 173 1.34 -13.50 6.74
C LEU A 173 2.11 -13.42 5.40
N PRO A 174 1.40 -13.49 4.26
CA PRO A 174 2.01 -13.38 2.95
C PRO A 174 2.82 -12.10 2.80
N PHE A 175 3.85 -12.14 1.96
CA PHE A 175 4.84 -11.06 1.88
C PHE A 175 4.24 -9.65 1.67
N PRO A 176 3.26 -9.41 0.78
CA PRO A 176 2.63 -8.09 0.62
C PRO A 176 1.88 -7.63 1.88
N LEU A 177 1.26 -8.56 2.61
CA LEU A 177 0.56 -8.26 3.85
C LEU A 177 1.56 -7.95 4.98
N LEU A 178 2.70 -8.64 5.00
CA LEU A 178 3.81 -8.28 5.88
C LEU A 178 4.36 -6.89 5.55
N VAL A 179 4.50 -6.53 4.27
CA VAL A 179 4.91 -5.19 3.87
C VAL A 179 3.93 -4.14 4.40
N LEU A 180 2.61 -4.37 4.30
CA LEU A 180 1.61 -3.49 4.91
C LEU A 180 1.75 -3.42 6.45
N PHE A 181 1.91 -4.56 7.11
CA PHE A 181 2.05 -4.65 8.57
C PHE A 181 3.28 -3.87 9.07
N ASN A 182 4.44 -4.12 8.46
CA ASN A 182 5.68 -3.42 8.79
C ASN A 182 5.58 -1.93 8.43
N ALA A 183 4.89 -1.54 7.35
CA ALA A 183 4.65 -0.14 7.01
C ALA A 183 3.79 0.58 8.07
N ALA A 184 2.78 -0.11 8.62
CA ALA A 184 1.98 0.42 9.72
C ALA A 184 2.84 0.62 10.98
N ILE A 185 3.72 -0.33 11.32
CA ILE A 185 4.68 -0.19 12.44
C ILE A 185 5.64 0.99 12.20
N LEU A 186 6.22 1.10 11.01
CA LEU A 186 7.11 2.21 10.67
C LEU A 186 6.39 3.57 10.77
N THR A 187 5.09 3.60 10.48
CA THR A 187 4.28 4.82 10.64
C THR A 187 4.12 5.23 12.11
N LEU A 188 4.19 4.29 13.06
CA LEU A 188 4.22 4.61 14.49
C LEU A 188 5.50 5.35 14.91
N ALA A 189 6.57 5.31 14.11
CA ALA A 189 7.75 6.13 14.36
C ALA A 189 7.48 7.62 14.09
N VAL A 190 6.49 7.97 13.26
CA VAL A 190 6.13 9.37 12.97
C VAL A 190 5.73 10.13 14.24
N PRO A 191 4.78 9.67 15.07
CA PRO A 191 4.42 10.42 16.28
C PRO A 191 5.57 10.52 17.29
N VAL A 192 6.44 9.51 17.36
CA VAL A 192 7.65 9.55 18.20
C VAL A 192 8.63 10.61 17.70
N ALA A 193 8.86 10.68 16.38
CA ALA A 193 9.71 11.69 15.77
C ALA A 193 9.13 13.11 15.97
N MET A 194 7.82 13.27 15.78
CA MET A 194 7.10 14.53 16.01
C MET A 194 7.20 14.98 17.47
N PHE A 195 7.04 14.06 18.41
CA PHE A 195 7.21 14.33 19.83
C PHE A 195 8.59 14.91 20.14
N ALA A 196 9.65 14.25 19.67
CA ALA A 196 11.03 14.69 19.87
C ALA A 196 11.31 16.06 19.22
N LEU A 197 10.81 16.28 18.00
CA LEU A 197 10.94 17.54 17.29
C LEU A 197 10.26 18.70 18.04
N ASN A 198 9.05 18.50 18.53
CA ASN A 198 8.30 19.53 19.24
C ASN A 198 8.90 19.84 20.62
N ILE A 199 9.40 18.84 21.35
CA ILE A 199 10.16 19.06 22.59
C ILE A 199 11.39 19.92 22.31
N SER A 200 12.16 19.58 21.26
CA SER A 200 13.35 20.35 20.89
C SER A 200 13.03 21.80 20.52
N ARG A 201 11.84 22.06 19.97
CA ARG A 201 11.35 23.40 19.62
C ARG A 201 10.64 24.11 20.77
N ARG A 202 10.57 23.50 21.95
CA ARG A 202 9.83 23.99 23.13
C ARG A 202 8.34 24.23 22.85
N GLN A 203 7.76 23.45 21.94
CA GLN A 203 6.36 23.51 21.55
C GLN A 203 5.57 22.42 22.29
N PHE A 204 4.96 22.80 23.41
CA PHE A 204 4.28 21.86 24.30
C PHE A 204 2.76 22.03 24.20
N ARG A 205 2.12 21.17 23.39
CA ARG A 205 0.65 21.06 23.31
C ARG A 205 0.28 19.60 23.17
N PHE A 206 0.00 18.92 24.28
CA PHE A 206 -0.37 17.51 24.27
C PHE A 206 -1.89 17.35 24.04
N PRO A 207 -2.37 16.38 23.23
CA PRO A 207 -1.59 15.41 22.43
C PRO A 207 -1.18 15.89 21.03
N ALA A 208 -1.46 17.16 20.67
CA ALA A 208 -1.17 17.74 19.35
C ALA A 208 0.29 17.60 18.89
N MET A 209 1.24 17.72 19.81
CA MET A 209 2.67 17.58 19.56
C MET A 209 3.11 16.19 19.10
N LEU A 210 2.24 15.17 19.21
CA LEU A 210 2.49 13.85 18.62
C LEU A 210 2.09 13.79 17.15
N PHE A 211 1.17 14.65 16.70
CA PHE A 211 0.53 14.52 15.39
C PHE A 211 0.71 15.75 14.49
N GLY A 212 1.32 16.82 15.01
CA GLY A 212 1.52 18.06 14.27
C GLY A 212 2.66 18.90 14.85
N TYR A 213 2.93 20.03 14.23
CA TYR A 213 3.94 21.00 14.66
C TYR A 213 3.47 22.42 14.33
N VAL A 214 4.07 23.43 14.97
CA VAL A 214 3.75 24.82 14.66
C VAL A 214 4.61 25.30 13.49
N MET A 215 3.98 26.03 12.56
CA MET A 215 4.69 26.73 11.50
C MET A 215 4.01 28.06 11.13
N PRO A 216 4.72 28.98 10.46
CA PRO A 216 4.14 30.23 9.97
C PRO A 216 3.03 29.97 8.94
N VAL A 217 1.94 30.72 9.01
CA VAL A 217 0.80 30.57 8.09
C VAL A 217 1.21 30.81 6.63
N SER A 218 2.14 31.75 6.40
CA SER A 218 2.69 32.05 5.07
C SER A 218 3.47 30.88 4.44
N GLU A 219 4.07 30.02 5.26
CA GLU A 219 4.77 28.82 4.82
C GLU A 219 3.82 27.63 4.72
N ALA A 220 2.83 27.53 5.62
CA ALA A 220 1.81 26.49 5.60
C ALA A 220 1.06 26.43 4.27
N LYS A 221 0.72 27.58 3.67
CA LYS A 221 0.08 27.69 2.34
C LYS A 221 0.90 27.10 1.19
N LYS A 222 2.21 26.97 1.35
CA LYS A 222 3.13 26.44 0.32
C LYS A 222 3.43 24.95 0.52
N ARG A 223 2.96 24.35 1.60
CA ARG A 223 3.25 22.95 1.96
C ARG A 223 1.96 22.13 2.03
N TYR A 224 2.07 20.83 1.77
CA TYR A 224 0.97 19.88 1.92
C TYR A 224 0.77 19.50 3.39
N VAL A 225 0.13 20.39 4.14
CA VAL A 225 -0.19 20.22 5.56
C VAL A 225 -1.67 20.50 5.81
N TRP A 226 -2.24 19.89 6.85
CA TRP A 226 -3.61 20.20 7.29
C TRP A 226 -3.59 21.14 8.48
N PRO A 227 -4.39 22.22 8.48
CA PRO A 227 -4.54 23.07 9.66
C PRO A 227 -5.23 22.30 10.78
N MET A 228 -4.62 22.27 11.97
CA MET A 228 -5.25 21.75 13.19
C MET A 228 -6.13 22.79 13.88
N GLU A 229 -6.13 24.02 13.37
CA GLU A 229 -6.88 25.14 13.92
C GLU A 229 -7.74 25.72 12.80
N ARG A 230 -9.02 25.96 13.06
CA ARG A 230 -9.97 26.55 12.10
C ARG A 230 -10.78 27.64 12.77
N ILE A 231 -11.30 28.56 11.97
CA ILE A 231 -12.26 29.55 12.44
C ILE A 231 -13.66 29.03 12.13
N GLU A 232 -14.39 28.68 13.19
CA GLU A 232 -15.80 28.30 13.12
C GLU A 232 -16.60 29.35 13.89
N ASN A 233 -17.58 29.99 13.23
CA ASN A 233 -18.43 31.03 13.82
C ASN A 233 -17.67 32.21 14.44
N GLY A 234 -16.52 32.57 13.88
CA GLY A 234 -15.67 33.65 14.39
C GLY A 234 -14.77 33.27 15.57
N GLU A 235 -14.84 32.02 16.05
CA GLU A 235 -13.98 31.49 17.11
C GLU A 235 -12.94 30.51 16.55
N ARG A 236 -11.71 30.60 17.09
CA ARG A 236 -10.61 29.70 16.74
C ARG A 236 -10.79 28.37 17.48
N ARG A 237 -11.18 27.31 16.76
CA ARG A 237 -11.30 25.95 17.28
C ARG A 237 -10.11 25.09 16.89
N PHE A 238 -9.64 24.29 17.84
CA PHE A 238 -8.56 23.34 17.66
C PHE A 238 -9.16 21.93 17.44
N SER A 239 -8.76 21.27 16.36
CA SER A 239 -9.08 19.86 16.09
C SER A 239 -7.79 19.05 15.98
N LEU A 240 -7.70 17.98 16.76
CA LEU A 240 -6.54 17.07 16.73
C LEU A 240 -6.46 16.29 15.42
N PHE A 241 -7.62 15.93 14.87
CA PHE A 241 -7.76 15.24 13.60
C PHE A 241 -8.63 16.12 12.70
N PRO A 242 -8.04 17.05 11.94
CA PRO A 242 -8.81 17.88 11.02
C PRO A 242 -9.48 16.97 9.98
N GLY A 243 -10.79 17.14 9.80
CA GLY A 243 -11.51 16.47 8.72
C GLY A 243 -10.99 16.95 7.36
N PRO A 244 -11.15 16.17 6.28
CA PRO A 244 -10.79 16.60 4.93
C PRO A 244 -11.48 17.96 4.65
N SER A 245 -10.73 19.05 4.48
CA SER A 245 -11.29 20.28 3.91
C SER A 245 -11.05 20.27 2.41
N GLU A 246 -12.09 20.61 1.66
CA GLU A 246 -12.02 20.76 0.20
C GLU A 246 -10.98 21.82 -0.19
N ASP A 247 -10.77 22.84 0.66
CA ASP A 247 -9.75 23.86 0.45
C ASP A 247 -8.98 24.19 1.75
N SER A 248 -7.82 23.56 1.92
CA SER A 248 -6.91 23.85 3.03
C SER A 248 -6.33 25.27 2.96
N ASN A 249 -6.25 25.90 1.77
CA ASN A 249 -5.74 27.27 1.64
C ASN A 249 -6.76 28.29 2.12
N ALA A 250 -8.04 28.09 1.83
CA ALA A 250 -9.12 28.94 2.36
C ALA A 250 -9.15 28.93 3.91
N ASP A 251 -8.87 27.79 4.54
CA ASP A 251 -8.72 27.70 6.01
C ASP A 251 -7.54 28.55 6.51
N PHE A 252 -6.39 28.51 5.82
CA PHE A 252 -5.23 29.34 6.15
C PHE A 252 -5.46 30.83 5.89
N ASP A 253 -6.26 31.20 4.88
CA ASP A 253 -6.64 32.58 4.60
C ASP A 253 -7.46 33.16 5.75
N LYS A 254 -8.49 32.46 6.22
CA LYS A 254 -9.30 32.87 7.37
C LYS A 254 -8.46 33.05 8.64
N LEU A 255 -7.53 32.13 8.89
CA LEU A 255 -6.60 32.23 10.02
C LEU A 255 -5.69 33.46 9.92
N ALA A 256 -5.19 33.75 8.72
CA ALA A 256 -4.35 34.93 8.47
C ALA A 256 -5.15 36.23 8.65
N GLU A 257 -6.40 36.28 8.15
CA GLU A 257 -7.32 37.41 8.32
C GLU A 257 -7.65 37.69 9.80
N ALA A 258 -7.72 36.65 10.62
CA ALA A 258 -7.88 36.78 12.08
C ALA A 258 -6.56 37.11 12.82
N GLY A 259 -5.48 37.40 12.09
CA GLY A 259 -4.20 37.82 12.66
C GLY A 259 -3.30 36.69 13.17
N ALA A 260 -3.60 35.42 12.85
CA ALA A 260 -2.71 34.32 13.23
C ALA A 260 -1.43 34.33 12.39
N GLN A 261 -0.28 34.53 13.04
CA GLN A 261 1.03 34.41 12.38
C GLN A 261 1.53 32.97 12.33
N GLU A 262 1.19 32.18 13.35
CA GLU A 262 1.58 30.78 13.50
C GLU A 262 0.37 29.88 13.76
N VAL A 263 0.44 28.65 13.23
CA VAL A 263 -0.64 27.67 13.31
C VAL A 263 -0.08 26.26 13.51
N TRP A 264 -0.78 25.45 14.31
CA TRP A 264 -0.53 24.02 14.40
C TRP A 264 -0.99 23.32 13.14
N VAL A 265 -0.12 22.50 12.56
CA VAL A 265 -0.42 21.75 11.34
C VAL A 265 -0.06 20.27 11.47
N THR A 266 -0.83 19.42 10.82
CA THR A 266 -0.53 17.99 10.66
C THR A 266 0.14 17.75 9.31
N PRO A 267 1.31 17.10 9.25
CA PRO A 267 1.93 16.74 7.98
C PRO A 267 1.11 15.68 7.25
N LYS A 268 0.84 15.91 5.95
CA LYS A 268 0.29 14.85 5.09
C LYS A 268 1.45 13.94 4.71
N VAL A 269 1.72 12.85 5.43
CA VAL A 269 2.77 11.90 5.02
C VAL A 269 2.17 10.86 4.07
N PRO A 270 2.64 10.74 2.82
CA PRO A 270 2.33 9.61 1.93
C PRO A 270 2.54 8.27 2.60
N PHE A 271 1.54 7.40 2.59
CA PHE A 271 1.71 6.05 3.12
C PHE A 271 2.57 5.16 2.22
N LEU A 272 2.75 5.53 0.95
CA LEU A 272 3.74 4.95 0.04
C LEU A 272 5.19 5.01 0.56
N ILE A 273 5.55 6.01 1.37
CA ILE A 273 6.90 6.11 1.94
C ILE A 273 7.15 4.98 2.94
N PRO A 274 6.31 4.79 3.98
CA PRO A 274 6.36 3.61 4.84
C PRO A 274 6.30 2.29 4.07
N ILE A 275 5.46 2.15 3.03
CA ILE A 275 5.40 0.94 2.21
C ILE A 275 6.74 0.65 1.52
N THR A 276 7.36 1.68 0.92
CA THR A 276 8.66 1.53 0.24
C THR A 276 9.77 1.13 1.23
N ALA A 277 9.83 1.80 2.39
CA ALA A 277 10.78 1.46 3.44
C ALA A 277 10.53 0.04 4.00
N SER A 278 9.26 -0.32 4.12
CA SER A 278 8.82 -1.63 4.58
C SER A 278 9.19 -2.76 3.62
N LEU A 279 9.18 -2.52 2.30
CA LEU A 279 9.67 -3.50 1.34
C LEU A 279 11.14 -3.86 1.63
N VAL A 280 12.00 -2.85 1.79
CA VAL A 280 13.43 -3.07 2.11
C VAL A 280 13.57 -3.76 3.47
N PHE A 281 12.86 -3.28 4.48
CA PHE A 281 12.90 -3.86 5.82
C PHE A 281 12.45 -5.33 5.81
N SER A 282 11.38 -5.66 5.09
CA SER A 282 10.83 -7.02 5.05
C SER A 282 11.75 -7.98 4.27
N VAL A 283 12.41 -7.52 3.20
CA VAL A 283 13.43 -8.32 2.49
C VAL A 283 14.64 -8.59 3.38
N VAL A 284 15.12 -7.58 4.11
CA VAL A 284 16.34 -7.69 4.91
C VAL A 284 16.08 -8.40 6.24
N VAL A 285 15.11 -7.94 7.02
CA VAL A 285 14.87 -8.41 8.39
C VAL A 285 13.98 -9.63 8.41
N GLY A 286 12.93 -9.66 7.60
CA GLY A 286 11.96 -10.75 7.59
C GLY A 286 10.68 -10.46 8.37
N ASN A 287 10.00 -11.53 8.78
CA ASN A 287 8.81 -11.44 9.62
C ASN A 287 9.18 -11.57 11.10
N LEU A 288 9.01 -10.49 11.87
CA LEU A 288 9.27 -10.49 13.31
C LEU A 288 8.45 -11.54 14.08
N LEU A 289 7.26 -11.89 13.59
CA LEU A 289 6.42 -12.92 14.23
C LEU A 289 7.08 -14.30 14.20
N PHE A 290 7.98 -14.56 13.26
CA PHE A 290 8.66 -15.85 13.16
C PHE A 290 9.65 -16.09 14.31
N LEU A 291 10.10 -15.04 15.02
CA LEU A 291 10.90 -15.17 16.24
C LEU A 291 10.13 -15.83 17.40
N PHE A 292 8.80 -15.82 17.34
CA PHE A 292 7.94 -16.43 18.36
C PHE A 292 7.38 -17.80 17.93
N LEU A 293 7.64 -18.20 16.67
CA LEU A 293 7.17 -19.47 16.09
C LEU A 293 8.33 -20.47 15.87
N SER A 294 9.56 -20.05 16.15
CA SER A 294 10.79 -20.83 16.06
C SER A 294 11.01 -21.73 17.28
#